data_AF-A0A6G3U2F3-F1
#
_entry.id   AF-A0A6G3U2F3-F1
#
_cell.length_a   1.000
_cell.length_b   1.000
_cell.length_c   1.000
_cell.angle_alpha   90.00
_cell.angle_beta   90.00
_cell.angle_gamma   90.00
#
_symmetry.space_group_name_H-M   'P 1'
#
loop_
_entity.id
_entity.type
_entity.pdbx_description
1 polymer ?
#
loop_
_entity_poly.entity_id
_entity_poly.type
_entity_poly.pdbx_seq_one_letter_code
_entity_poly.pdbx_strand_id
1 'polypeptide(L)'
;TRLSRRPGLTCHSFTDTGADRPSGFTLHIPVRDYAAHDGEALSRAVRLLRRHGVDTDALTRSTGVLTARRPEDGVGLIAYLALAHQQDRPPRVTAYLSSEAYAVRPPAEGVPRRPQTVG
;
A
#
# COMPACT_ATOMS: atom_id res chain seq x y z
N THR A 1 1.81 16.93 -6.70
CA THR A 1 1.69 15.61 -7.33
C THR A 1 0.23 15.30 -7.56
N ARG A 2 -0.21 15.10 -8.81
CA ARG A 2 -1.61 14.79 -9.15
C ARG A 2 -1.77 13.27 -9.30
N LEU A 3 -2.84 12.69 -8.78
CA LEU A 3 -3.23 11.30 -9.05
C LEU A 3 -3.85 11.24 -10.45
N SER A 4 -3.02 11.10 -11.49
CA SER A 4 -3.43 11.10 -12.90
C SER A 4 -3.69 9.70 -13.48
N ARG A 5 -3.40 8.64 -12.73
CA ARG A 5 -3.68 7.24 -13.10
C ARG A 5 -4.88 6.74 -12.29
N ARG A 6 -4.74 5.63 -11.56
CA ARG A 6 -5.82 5.12 -10.70
C ARG A 6 -6.16 6.17 -9.62
N PRO A 7 -7.45 6.52 -9.42
CA PRO A 7 -7.84 7.56 -8.49
C PRO A 7 -7.64 7.12 -7.03
N GLY A 8 -7.38 8.10 -6.17
CA GLY A 8 -7.49 7.91 -4.72
C GLY A 8 -8.96 7.78 -4.31
N LEU A 9 -9.21 7.07 -3.22
CA LEU A 9 -10.56 6.92 -2.65
C LEU A 9 -10.60 7.55 -1.26
N THR A 10 -11.75 8.10 -0.89
CA THR A 10 -12.03 8.49 0.49
C THR A 10 -13.18 7.65 1.05
N CYS A 11 -13.09 7.29 2.32
CA CYS A 11 -14.15 6.62 3.06
C CYS A 11 -14.56 7.53 4.23
N HIS A 12 -15.88 7.73 4.38
CA HIS A 12 -16.49 8.52 5.45
C HIS A 12 -17.33 7.57 6.31
N SER A 13 -16.97 7.41 7.58
CA SER A 13 -17.65 6.50 8.50
C SER A 13 -18.62 7.27 9.38
N PHE A 14 -19.88 6.82 9.42
CA PHE A 14 -20.92 7.32 10.32
C PHE A 14 -21.22 6.21 11.32
N THR A 15 -20.95 6.46 12.60
CA THR A 15 -21.10 5.47 13.67
C THR A 15 -22.12 5.87 14.73
N ASP A 16 -22.62 7.10 14.66
CA ASP A 16 -23.67 7.64 15.51
C ASP A 16 -24.83 8.10 14.62
N THR A 17 -26.04 7.60 14.88
CA THR A 17 -27.26 7.91 14.12
C THR A 17 -27.83 9.30 14.44
N GLY A 18 -27.42 9.91 15.56
CA GLY A 18 -27.79 11.27 15.92
C GLY A 18 -26.85 12.34 15.36
N ALA A 19 -25.70 11.96 14.81
CA ALA A 19 -24.71 12.89 14.27
C ALA A 19 -24.94 13.15 12.78
N ASP A 20 -24.80 14.42 12.37
CA ASP A 20 -24.89 14.88 10.98
C ASP A 20 -23.53 14.83 10.25
N ARG A 21 -22.46 14.42 10.95
CA ARG A 21 -21.08 14.41 10.46
C ARG A 21 -20.43 13.03 10.63
N PRO A 22 -19.52 12.64 9.73
CA PRO A 22 -18.78 11.40 9.87
C PRO A 22 -17.83 11.48 11.08
N SER A 23 -17.79 10.40 11.85
CA SER A 23 -16.83 10.19 12.95
C SER A 23 -15.47 9.69 12.44
N GLY A 24 -15.42 9.17 11.22
CA GLY A 24 -14.21 8.62 10.63
C GLY A 24 -13.95 9.09 9.20
N PHE A 25 -12.67 9.18 8.86
CA PHE A 25 -12.20 9.50 7.52
C PHE A 25 -11.01 8.62 7.17
N THR A 26 -11.03 7.98 6.00
CA THR A 26 -9.85 7.24 5.51
C THR A 26 -9.52 7.64 4.08
N LEU A 27 -8.26 7.98 3.82
CA LEU A 27 -7.73 8.20 2.49
C LEU A 27 -7.05 6.92 2.00
N HIS A 28 -7.43 6.40 0.82
CA HIS A 28 -6.82 5.23 0.19
C HIS A 28 -6.07 5.65 -1.07
N ILE A 29 -4.77 5.37 -1.12
CA ILE A 29 -3.92 5.67 -2.28
C ILE A 29 -3.53 4.36 -2.97
N PRO A 30 -3.85 4.18 -4.26
CA PRO A 30 -3.46 2.98 -5.02
C PRO A 30 -1.97 3.04 -5.39
N VAL A 31 -1.09 2.83 -4.41
CA VAL A 31 0.36 3.05 -4.55
C VAL A 31 0.97 2.28 -5.72
N ARG A 32 0.44 1.09 -6.06
CA ARG A 32 0.90 0.27 -7.18
C ARG A 32 0.87 0.96 -8.54
N ASP A 33 -0.04 1.92 -8.75
CA ASP A 33 -0.16 2.63 -10.03
C ASP A 33 0.81 3.82 -10.12
N TYR A 34 1.53 4.10 -9.03
CA TYR A 34 2.44 5.25 -8.89
C TYR A 34 3.86 4.84 -8.45
N ALA A 35 4.16 3.54 -8.38
CA ALA A 35 5.47 2.99 -8.07
C ALA A 35 6.04 2.28 -9.30
N ALA A 36 7.35 2.35 -9.50
CA ALA A 36 7.99 1.59 -10.59
C ALA A 36 8.00 0.08 -10.31
N HIS A 37 8.14 -0.30 -9.04
CA HIS A 37 8.13 -1.67 -8.53
C HIS A 37 7.77 -1.66 -7.03
N ASP A 38 7.51 -2.82 -6.43
CA ASP A 38 7.11 -2.91 -5.02
C ASP A 38 8.21 -2.47 -4.04
N GLY A 39 9.48 -2.49 -4.43
CA GLY A 39 10.56 -1.90 -3.63
C GLY A 39 10.31 -0.41 -3.31
N GLU A 40 9.83 0.37 -4.27
CA GLU A 40 9.44 1.77 -4.02
C GLU A 40 8.17 1.86 -3.17
N ALA A 41 7.17 1.01 -3.45
CA ALA A 41 5.93 0.98 -2.69
C ALA A 41 6.19 0.65 -1.21
N LEU A 42 7.08 -0.31 -0.94
CA LEU A 42 7.52 -0.71 0.39
C LEU A 42 8.27 0.43 1.09
N SER A 43 9.20 1.10 0.39
CA SER A 43 9.88 2.29 0.94
C SER A 43 8.90 3.38 1.36
N ARG A 44 7.89 3.66 0.53
CA ARG A 44 6.84 4.65 0.83
C ARG A 44 5.98 4.20 2.02
N ALA A 45 5.63 2.93 2.09
CA ALA A 45 4.87 2.35 3.19
C ALA A 45 5.64 2.44 4.52
N VAL A 46 6.92 2.06 4.53
CA VAL A 46 7.81 2.16 5.71
C VAL A 46 7.93 3.61 6.19
N ARG A 47 8.11 4.57 5.27
CA ARG A 47 8.14 6.00 5.63
C ARG A 47 6.81 6.45 6.28
N LEU A 48 5.68 6.01 5.75
CA LEU A 48 4.36 6.32 6.30
C LEU A 48 4.17 5.71 7.71
N LEU A 49 4.54 4.44 7.88
CA LEU A 49 4.47 3.74 9.18
C LEU A 49 5.34 4.44 10.23
N ARG A 50 6.59 4.76 9.92
CA ARG A 50 7.50 5.50 10.82
C ARG A 50 6.92 6.86 11.21
N ARG A 51 6.35 7.60 10.26
CA ARG A 51 5.72 8.90 10.52
C ARG A 51 4.57 8.81 11.53
N HIS A 52 3.87 7.68 11.58
CA HIS A 52 2.76 7.44 12.49
C HIS A 52 3.13 6.56 13.69
N GLY A 53 4.42 6.31 13.94
CA GLY A 53 4.88 5.53 15.09
C GLY A 53 4.49 4.06 15.07
N VAL A 54 4.23 3.49 13.89
CA VAL A 54 3.87 2.08 13.72
C VAL A 54 5.12 1.25 13.44
N ASP A 55 5.24 0.07 14.06
CA ASP A 55 6.31 -0.90 13.80
C ASP A 55 6.39 -1.24 12.30
N THR A 56 7.56 -1.04 11.71
CA THR A 56 7.80 -1.28 10.29
C THR A 56 8.18 -2.73 9.99
N ASP A 57 8.63 -3.48 10.98
CA ASP A 57 9.12 -4.83 10.77
C ASP A 57 7.98 -5.80 10.46
N ALA A 58 6.80 -5.56 11.04
CA ALA A 58 5.59 -6.30 10.72
C ALA A 58 5.30 -6.29 9.21
N LEU A 59 5.38 -5.13 8.55
CA LEU A 59 5.13 -5.03 7.12
C LEU A 59 6.18 -5.80 6.30
N THR A 60 7.47 -5.60 6.60
CA THR A 60 8.56 -6.27 5.88
C THR A 60 8.47 -7.79 6.02
N ARG A 61 8.16 -8.30 7.22
CA ARG A 61 7.92 -9.73 7.46
C ARG A 61 6.72 -10.24 6.68
N SER A 62 5.58 -9.54 6.72
CA SER A 62 4.38 -9.94 5.98
C SER A 62 4.64 -10.04 4.47
N THR A 63 5.39 -9.10 3.89
CA THR A 63 5.74 -9.17 2.46
C THR A 63 6.63 -10.37 2.13
N GLY A 64 7.60 -10.70 2.99
CA GLY A 64 8.49 -11.84 2.79
C GLY A 64 7.81 -13.21 2.95
N VAL A 65 6.72 -13.28 3.73
CA VAL A 65 5.90 -14.49 3.86
C VAL A 65 5.00 -14.70 2.65
N LEU A 66 4.46 -13.62 2.07
CA LEU A 66 3.53 -13.71 0.94
C LEU A 66 4.18 -14.16 -0.36
N THR A 67 5.45 -13.82 -0.58
CA THR A 67 6.14 -14.13 -1.83
C THR A 67 7.65 -14.19 -1.66
N ALA A 68 8.28 -15.11 -2.39
CA ALA A 68 9.74 -15.22 -2.46
C ALA A 68 10.37 -14.26 -3.48
N ARG A 69 9.57 -13.59 -4.32
CA ARG A 69 10.10 -12.69 -5.34
C ARG A 69 10.72 -11.45 -4.71
N ARG A 70 11.70 -10.86 -5.38
CA ARG A 70 12.24 -9.58 -4.94
C ARG A 70 11.21 -8.47 -5.18
N PRO A 71 11.15 -7.44 -4.31
CA PRO A 71 10.25 -6.31 -4.52
C PRO A 71 10.51 -5.55 -5.82
N GLU A 72 11.72 -5.60 -6.39
CA GLU A 72 12.08 -4.92 -7.64
C GLU A 72 11.61 -5.67 -8.90
N ASP A 73 11.32 -6.97 -8.79
CA ASP A 73 11.02 -7.82 -9.94
C ASP A 73 9.55 -7.73 -10.40
N GLY A 74 8.75 -6.89 -9.75
CA GLY A 74 7.33 -6.69 -10.08
C GLY A 74 6.69 -5.53 -9.32
N VAL A 75 5.46 -5.22 -9.70
CA VAL A 75 4.64 -4.18 -9.05
C VAL A 75 3.24 -4.69 -8.75
N GLY A 76 2.71 -4.37 -7.57
CA GLY A 76 1.32 -4.68 -7.20
C GLY A 76 1.15 -5.53 -5.96
N LEU A 77 2.23 -6.02 -5.35
CA LEU A 77 2.16 -6.69 -4.04
C LEU A 77 1.54 -5.75 -3.02
N ILE A 78 1.96 -4.48 -2.97
CA ILE A 78 1.30 -3.46 -2.14
C ILE A 78 0.28 -2.71 -3.01
N ALA A 79 -0.97 -3.14 -2.93
CA ALA A 79 -2.05 -2.62 -3.78
C ALA A 79 -2.44 -1.20 -3.40
N TYR A 80 -2.64 -0.95 -2.11
CA TYR A 80 -3.08 0.33 -1.56
C TYR A 80 -2.37 0.60 -0.23
N LEU A 81 -2.16 1.89 0.04
CA LEU A 81 -1.87 2.39 1.38
C LEU A 81 -3.04 3.26 1.81
N ALA A 82 -3.53 3.04 3.04
CA ALA A 82 -4.59 3.84 3.63
C ALA A 82 -4.14 4.47 4.93
N LEU A 83 -4.55 5.72 5.14
CA LEU A 83 -4.44 6.44 6.41
C LEU A 83 -5.84 6.69 6.94
N ALA A 84 -6.16 6.05 8.05
CA ALA A 84 -7.46 6.09 8.70
C ALA A 84 -7.42 6.96 9.95
N HIS A 85 -8.37 7.88 10.02
CA HIS A 85 -8.71 8.69 11.19
C HIS A 85 -10.08 8.26 11.69
N GLN A 86 -10.22 8.16 13.01
CA GLN A 86 -11.46 7.87 13.68
C GLN A 86 -11.51 8.73 14.95
N GLN A 87 -12.66 9.30 15.25
CA GLN A 87 -12.85 10.14 16.44
C GLN A 87 -12.41 9.37 17.70
N ASP A 88 -11.69 10.08 18.58
CA ASP A 88 -11.18 9.55 19.87
C ASP A 88 -10.27 8.32 19.74
N ARG A 89 -9.68 8.08 18.56
CA ARG A 89 -8.73 7.00 18.30
C ARG A 89 -7.47 7.51 17.61
N PRO A 90 -6.29 6.90 17.88
CA PRO A 90 -5.07 7.22 17.15
C PRO A 90 -5.21 6.86 15.66
N PRO A 91 -4.53 7.58 14.75
CA PRO A 91 -4.51 7.24 13.34
C PRO A 91 -3.97 5.84 13.08
N ARG A 92 -4.53 5.14 12.09
CA ARG A 92 -4.07 3.82 11.66
C ARG A 92 -3.58 3.87 10.23
N VAL A 93 -2.45 3.22 9.98
CA VAL A 93 -1.95 2.93 8.63
C VAL A 93 -2.39 1.52 8.25
N THR A 94 -2.84 1.32 7.02
CA THR A 94 -3.21 0.00 6.49
C THR A 94 -2.57 -0.21 5.13
N ALA A 95 -1.81 -1.31 4.98
CA ALA A 95 -1.28 -1.76 3.70
C ALA A 95 -2.12 -2.93 3.19
N TYR A 96 -2.60 -2.82 1.95
CA TYR A 96 -3.37 -3.88 1.31
C TYR A 96 -2.43 -4.72 0.46
N LEU A 97 -2.31 -6.01 0.81
CA LEU A 97 -1.36 -6.91 0.17
C LEU A 97 -2.08 -7.83 -0.82
N SER A 98 -1.63 -7.86 -2.06
CA SER A 98 -2.15 -8.75 -3.11
C SER A 98 -1.63 -10.17 -2.91
N SER A 99 -2.47 -11.17 -3.18
CA SER A 99 -2.04 -12.57 -3.14
C SER A 99 -1.15 -12.97 -4.32
N GLU A 100 -1.26 -12.29 -5.47
CA GLU A 100 -0.52 -12.58 -6.70
C GLU A 100 -0.61 -14.04 -7.23
N ALA A 101 -1.60 -14.81 -6.77
CA ALA A 101 -1.76 -16.23 -7.08
C ALA A 101 -1.80 -16.57 -8.59
N TYR A 102 -2.20 -15.63 -9.45
CA TYR A 102 -2.31 -15.84 -10.89
C TYR A 102 -1.20 -15.17 -11.69
N ALA A 103 -0.72 -14.01 -11.24
CA ALA A 103 0.24 -13.23 -11.99
C ALA A 103 0.90 -12.18 -11.09
N VAL A 104 2.17 -11.94 -11.38
CA VAL A 104 2.92 -10.76 -10.94
C VAL A 104 2.96 -9.79 -12.11
N ARG A 105 2.60 -8.52 -11.89
CA ARG A 105 2.73 -7.51 -12.96
C ARG A 105 4.20 -7.12 -13.09
N PRO A 106 4.73 -6.96 -14.31
CA PRO A 106 6.11 -6.56 -14.51
C PRO A 106 6.36 -5.15 -13.93
N PRO A 107 7.61 -4.84 -13.53
CA PRO A 107 7.96 -3.48 -13.13
C PRO A 107 7.82 -2.51 -14.30
N ALA A 108 7.72 -1.22 -14.00
CA ALA A 108 7.60 -0.17 -15.01
C ALA A 108 8.79 -0.16 -15.98
N GLU A 109 8.55 0.30 -17.21
CA GLU A 109 9.58 0.39 -18.25
C GLU A 109 10.79 1.22 -17.79
N GLY A 110 11.99 0.76 -18.12
CA GLY A 110 13.25 1.40 -17.74
C GLY A 110 13.87 0.89 -16.43
N VAL A 111 13.17 0.06 -15.64
CA VAL A 111 13.76 -0.65 -14.50
C VAL A 111 14.59 -1.83 -15.02
N PRO A 112 15.90 -1.94 -14.70
CA PRO A 112 16.73 -3.06 -15.15
C PRO A 112 16.15 -4.40 -14.66
N ARG A 113 15.69 -5.24 -15.59
CA ARG A 113 15.29 -6.62 -15.30
C ARG A 113 16.55 -7.48 -15.26
N ARG A 114 16.78 -8.19 -14.15
CA ARG A 114 17.80 -9.25 -14.15
C ARG A 114 17.23 -10.48 -14.89
N PRO A 115 18.04 -11.23 -15.67
CA PRO A 115 17.56 -12.44 -16.32
C PRO A 115 16.96 -13.38 -15.27
N GLN A 116 15.74 -13.86 -15.53
CA GLN A 116 15.16 -14.93 -14.71
C GLN A 116 15.92 -16.21 -15.04
N THR A 117 16.69 -16.74 -14.09
CA THR A 117 17.24 -18.09 -14.22
C THR A 117 16.07 -19.06 -14.07
N VAL A 118 15.64 -19.65 -15.19
CA VAL A 118 14.69 -20.76 -15.18
C VAL A 118 15.42 -21.95 -14.56
N GLY A 119 14.98 -22.38 -13.38
CA GLY A 119 15.37 -23.64 -12.75
C GLY A 119 14.33 -24.72 -13.01
#